data_AF-A0A6I1J8D1-F1
#
_entry.id   AF-A0A6I1J8D1-F1
#
_cell.length_a   1.000
_cell.length_b   1.000
_cell.length_c   1.000
_cell.angle_alpha   90.00
_cell.angle_beta   90.00
_cell.angle_gamma   90.00
#
_symmetry.space_group_name_H-M   'P 1'
#
loop_
_entity.id
_entity.type
_entity.pdbx_description
1 polymer ?
#
loop_
_entity_poly.entity_id
_entity_poly.type
_entity_poly.pdbx_seq_one_letter_code
_entity_poly.pdbx_strand_id
1 'polypeptide(L)'
;MLSRFSIPGFGAKRRFDDLSEQEILALAISSEEEDAQIYRAYAGKLAAAYPRSAAVFEGMAATEDEHRRRLIEAYQRRFGDFIIPIRREHVAGYIARNPVWLVENLGLDRVREEAADMERQAGAFYIAAAARATDADTRKLLGDLAAAEAGHEREANALAAEHLTEEGRGEEDAAAHRQFVLTWVQPGLAGLMDGSVSTLAPIFATAFATQNPWTTFLVGLSASIGAGISMGFTEA
;
A
#
# COMPACT_ATOMS: atom_id res chain seq x y z
N MET A 1 3.87 6.26 31.16
CA MET A 1 3.42 4.87 30.96
C MET A 1 1.89 4.86 31.02
N LEU A 2 1.22 4.92 29.88
CA LEU A 2 -0.25 4.86 29.85
C LEU A 2 -0.67 3.39 29.90
N SER A 3 -1.15 2.98 31.07
CA SER A 3 -1.74 1.67 31.31
C SER A 3 -3.04 1.56 30.53
N ARG A 4 -3.12 0.57 29.64
CA ARG A 4 -4.35 0.16 28.95
C ARG A 4 -5.27 -0.52 29.96
N PHE A 5 -6.29 0.18 30.41
CA PHE A 5 -7.52 -0.49 30.87
C PHE A 5 -8.22 -1.06 29.63
N SER A 6 -7.87 -2.29 29.27
CA SER A 6 -8.66 -3.07 28.31
C SER A 6 -9.81 -3.71 29.07
N ILE A 7 -11.03 -3.18 28.88
CA ILE A 7 -12.25 -3.83 29.35
C ILE A 7 -12.48 -5.06 28.46
N PRO A 8 -12.53 -6.30 29.00
CA PRO A 8 -12.82 -7.48 28.21
C PRO A 8 -14.30 -7.45 27.79
N GLY A 9 -14.59 -7.30 26.49
CA GLY A 9 -15.96 -7.34 25.95
C GLY A 9 -16.29 -6.37 24.81
N PHE A 10 -15.47 -5.35 24.55
CA PHE A 10 -15.72 -4.32 23.52
C PHE A 10 -15.01 -4.57 22.17
N GLY A 11 -14.46 -5.77 21.94
CA GLY A 11 -13.57 -6.07 20.81
C GLY A 11 -14.14 -6.94 19.69
N ALA A 12 -15.47 -7.05 19.55
CA ALA A 12 -16.07 -7.84 18.49
C ALA A 12 -16.39 -6.94 17.28
N LYS A 13 -15.70 -7.16 16.15
CA LYS A 13 -16.10 -6.57 14.88
C LYS A 13 -17.54 -6.98 14.56
N ARG A 14 -18.38 -6.04 14.14
CA ARG A 14 -19.78 -6.31 13.76
C ARG A 14 -19.84 -6.90 12.37
N ARG A 15 -20.76 -7.83 12.10
CA ARG A 15 -20.93 -8.33 10.72
C ARG A 15 -21.54 -7.24 9.86
N PHE A 16 -21.13 -7.20 8.59
CA PHE A 16 -21.71 -6.26 7.62
C PHE A 16 -23.23 -6.44 7.47
N ASP A 17 -23.71 -7.68 7.60
CA ASP A 17 -25.14 -8.03 7.54
C ASP A 17 -25.98 -7.39 8.66
N ASP A 18 -25.35 -7.04 9.78
CA ASP A 18 -26.01 -6.51 10.97
C ASP A 18 -26.00 -4.97 10.99
N LEU A 19 -25.54 -4.32 9.91
CA LEU A 19 -25.50 -2.87 9.80
C LEU A 19 -26.85 -2.33 9.29
N SER A 20 -27.35 -1.31 9.95
CA SER A 20 -28.47 -0.50 9.45
C SER A 20 -28.04 0.33 8.24
N GLU A 21 -28.99 0.85 7.46
CA GLU A 21 -28.66 1.74 6.34
C GLU A 21 -27.94 3.02 6.77
N GLN A 22 -28.25 3.54 7.96
CA GLN A 22 -27.53 4.67 8.55
C GLN A 22 -26.05 4.31 8.78
N GLU A 23 -25.78 3.11 9.29
CA GLU A 23 -24.42 2.61 9.52
C GLU A 23 -23.68 2.30 8.22
N ILE A 24 -24.37 1.79 7.20
CA ILE A 24 -23.81 1.56 5.88
C ILE A 24 -23.39 2.89 5.24
N LEU A 25 -24.24 3.92 5.27
CA LEU A 25 -23.88 5.24 4.73
C LEU A 25 -22.77 5.91 5.54
N ALA A 26 -22.79 5.83 6.87
CA ALA A 26 -21.70 6.36 7.68
C ALA A 26 -20.36 5.65 7.39
N LEU A 27 -20.40 4.34 7.21
CA LEU A 27 -19.23 3.55 6.84
C LEU A 27 -18.72 3.93 5.45
N ALA A 28 -19.60 4.13 4.47
CA ALA A 28 -19.24 4.62 3.15
C ALA A 28 -18.55 5.99 3.23
N ILE A 29 -19.11 6.95 3.97
CA ILE A 29 -18.51 8.28 4.16
C ILE A 29 -17.10 8.17 4.74
N SER A 30 -16.93 7.38 5.81
CA SER A 30 -15.61 7.19 6.43
C SER A 30 -14.62 6.47 5.50
N SER A 31 -15.13 5.63 4.61
CA SER A 31 -14.34 4.86 3.65
C SER A 31 -13.80 5.76 2.54
N GLU A 32 -14.63 6.63 1.98
CA GLU A 32 -14.24 7.64 0.99
C GLU A 32 -13.25 8.65 1.56
N GLU A 33 -13.47 9.08 2.80
CA GLU A 33 -12.55 9.99 3.47
C GLU A 33 -11.17 9.36 3.68
N GLU A 34 -11.11 8.09 4.07
CA GLU A 34 -9.86 7.36 4.22
C GLU A 34 -9.16 7.13 2.88
N ASP A 35 -9.90 6.73 1.83
CA ASP A 35 -9.32 6.47 0.50
C ASP A 35 -8.74 7.75 -0.12
N ALA A 36 -9.46 8.88 -0.01
CA ALA A 36 -8.94 10.18 -0.42
C ALA A 36 -7.64 10.57 0.33
N GLN A 37 -7.52 10.21 1.61
CA GLN A 37 -6.30 10.46 2.38
C GLN A 37 -5.15 9.56 1.94
N ILE A 38 -5.43 8.28 1.64
CA ILE A 38 -4.44 7.34 1.11
C ILE A 38 -3.93 7.83 -0.24
N TYR A 39 -4.80 8.29 -1.14
CA TYR A 39 -4.38 8.84 -2.43
C TYR A 39 -3.50 10.06 -2.32
N ARG A 40 -3.83 11.02 -1.45
CA ARG A 40 -2.95 12.17 -1.18
C ARG A 40 -1.61 11.76 -0.57
N ALA A 41 -1.58 10.72 0.26
CA ALA A 41 -0.33 10.19 0.79
C ALA A 41 0.54 9.57 -0.32
N TYR A 42 -0.06 8.84 -1.26
CA TYR A 42 0.65 8.35 -2.44
C TYR A 42 1.17 9.49 -3.32
N ALA A 43 0.34 10.50 -3.60
CA ALA A 43 0.75 11.67 -4.34
C ALA A 43 1.93 12.40 -3.69
N GLY A 44 1.83 12.69 -2.39
CA GLY A 44 2.90 13.35 -1.63
C GLY A 44 4.22 12.57 -1.63
N LYS A 45 4.15 11.24 -1.53
CA LYS A 45 5.33 10.36 -1.61
C LYS A 45 5.98 10.39 -3.00
N LEU A 46 5.15 10.36 -4.05
CA LEU A 46 5.61 10.26 -5.44
C LEU A 46 6.05 11.61 -6.01
N ALA A 47 5.58 12.74 -5.47
CA ALA A 47 5.76 14.08 -6.05
C ALA A 47 7.20 14.44 -6.44
N ALA A 48 8.20 14.02 -5.65
CA ALA A 48 9.59 14.35 -5.91
C ALA A 48 10.22 13.53 -7.05
N ALA A 49 9.89 12.24 -7.15
CA ALA A 49 10.53 11.30 -8.09
C ALA A 49 9.66 10.96 -9.31
N TYR A 50 8.34 11.01 -9.15
CA TYR A 50 7.33 10.63 -10.14
C TYR A 50 6.18 11.66 -10.13
N PRO A 51 6.44 12.93 -10.48
CA PRO A 51 5.46 14.02 -10.36
C PRO A 51 4.21 13.82 -11.20
N ARG A 52 4.30 13.09 -12.33
CA ARG A 52 3.14 12.86 -13.20
C ARG A 52 2.26 11.75 -12.63
N SER A 53 2.86 10.68 -12.11
CA SER A 53 2.11 9.67 -11.34
C SER A 53 1.48 10.27 -10.07
N ALA A 54 2.13 11.23 -9.41
CA ALA A 54 1.55 11.94 -8.28
C ALA A 54 0.28 12.73 -8.68
N ALA A 55 0.29 13.40 -9.84
CA ALA A 55 -0.87 14.13 -10.35
C ALA A 55 -2.08 13.22 -10.59
N VAL A 56 -1.87 11.99 -11.07
CA VAL A 56 -2.94 10.99 -11.20
C VAL A 56 -3.60 10.71 -9.85
N PHE A 57 -2.81 10.48 -8.80
CA PHE A 57 -3.35 10.20 -7.46
C PHE A 57 -4.04 11.43 -6.82
N GLU A 58 -3.60 12.66 -7.10
CA GLU A 58 -4.35 13.85 -6.71
C GLU A 58 -5.72 13.93 -7.40
N GLY A 59 -5.78 13.57 -8.68
CA GLY A 59 -7.04 13.45 -9.43
C GLY A 59 -8.00 12.44 -8.80
N MET A 60 -7.49 11.24 -8.51
CA MET A 60 -8.27 10.19 -7.83
C MET A 60 -8.77 10.67 -6.46
N ALA A 61 -7.93 11.34 -5.65
CA ALA A 61 -8.33 11.88 -4.36
C ALA A 61 -9.48 12.90 -4.47
N ALA A 62 -9.52 13.70 -5.55
CA ALA A 62 -10.59 14.64 -5.81
C ALA A 62 -11.91 13.94 -6.19
N THR A 63 -11.83 12.81 -6.90
CA THR A 63 -12.99 11.97 -7.22
C THR A 63 -13.61 11.38 -5.94
N GLU A 64 -12.79 10.87 -5.03
CA GLU A 64 -13.27 10.37 -3.72
C GLU A 64 -13.85 11.48 -2.82
N ASP A 65 -13.33 12.71 -2.92
CA ASP A 65 -13.93 13.86 -2.23
C ASP A 65 -15.37 14.12 -2.70
N GLU A 66 -15.63 13.95 -4.00
CA GLU A 66 -16.95 14.12 -4.60
C GLU A 66 -17.89 12.97 -4.20
N HIS A 67 -17.40 11.73 -4.14
CA HIS A 67 -18.13 10.60 -3.58
C HIS A 67 -18.55 10.85 -2.13
N ARG A 68 -17.59 11.26 -1.29
CA ARG A 68 -17.83 11.64 0.10
C ARG A 68 -18.90 12.73 0.20
N ARG A 69 -18.82 13.78 -0.61
CA ARG A 69 -19.79 14.89 -0.61
C ARG A 69 -21.21 14.37 -0.88
N ARG A 70 -21.40 13.57 -1.92
CA ARG A 70 -22.70 12.98 -2.29
C ARG A 70 -23.27 12.07 -1.20
N LEU A 71 -22.41 11.29 -0.54
CA LEU A 71 -22.80 10.43 0.58
C LEU A 71 -23.22 11.24 1.80
N ILE A 72 -22.49 12.30 2.15
CA ILE A 72 -22.85 13.21 3.26
C ILE A 72 -24.22 13.85 3.00
N GLU A 73 -24.46 14.36 1.79
CA GLU A 73 -25.75 14.96 1.43
C GLU A 73 -26.90 13.97 1.54
N ALA A 74 -26.68 12.71 1.13
CA ALA A 74 -27.68 11.65 1.27
C ALA A 74 -27.92 11.27 2.74
N TYR A 75 -26.85 11.20 3.54
CA TYR A 75 -26.94 10.94 4.97
C TYR A 75 -27.73 12.03 5.68
N GLN A 76 -27.37 13.30 5.47
CA GLN A 76 -28.03 14.46 6.07
C GLN A 76 -29.52 14.48 5.77
N ARG A 77 -29.90 14.22 4.52
CA ARG A 77 -31.31 14.20 4.09
C ARG A 77 -32.14 13.14 4.82
N ARG A 78 -31.55 11.99 5.15
CA ARG A 78 -32.28 10.83 5.71
C ARG A 78 -32.17 10.71 7.23
N PHE A 79 -31.02 11.04 7.79
CA PHE A 79 -30.65 10.75 9.17
C PHE A 79 -30.23 12.00 9.98
N GLY A 80 -30.17 13.17 9.35
CA GLY A 80 -29.78 14.43 9.97
C GLY A 80 -28.26 14.64 10.03
N ASP A 81 -27.84 15.65 10.77
CA ASP A 81 -26.46 16.18 10.69
C ASP A 81 -25.40 15.33 11.41
N PHE A 82 -25.82 14.46 12.34
CA PHE A 82 -24.91 13.67 13.15
C PHE A 82 -24.54 12.36 12.46
N ILE A 83 -23.40 12.35 11.78
CA ILE A 83 -22.82 11.13 11.20
C ILE A 83 -22.21 10.28 12.31
N ILE A 84 -22.76 9.08 12.51
CA ILE A 84 -22.25 8.15 13.51
C ILE A 84 -20.82 7.70 13.19
N PRO A 85 -19.91 7.67 14.17
CA PRO A 85 -18.54 7.24 13.95
C PRO A 85 -18.47 5.72 13.80
N ILE A 86 -18.27 5.26 12.57
CA ILE A 86 -17.97 3.87 12.23
C ILE A 86 -16.81 3.88 11.24
N ARG A 87 -15.99 2.83 11.26
CA ARG A 87 -14.84 2.67 10.37
C ARG A 87 -14.76 1.21 9.92
N ARG A 88 -13.95 0.96 8.89
CA ARG A 88 -13.74 -0.36 8.28
C ARG A 88 -13.28 -1.40 9.31
N GLU A 89 -12.41 -1.02 10.24
CA GLU A 89 -11.90 -1.91 11.29
C GLU A 89 -12.97 -2.39 12.27
N HIS A 90 -14.09 -1.67 12.40
CA HIS A 90 -15.22 -2.07 13.25
C HIS A 90 -16.10 -3.14 12.60
N VAL A 91 -15.92 -3.43 11.31
CA VAL A 91 -16.76 -4.34 10.53
C VAL A 91 -16.00 -5.61 10.14
N ALA A 92 -16.59 -6.76 10.47
CA ALA A 92 -16.03 -8.08 10.20
C ALA A 92 -16.18 -8.40 8.71
N GLY A 93 -15.10 -8.89 8.10
CA GLY A 93 -15.07 -9.19 6.67
C GLY A 93 -14.89 -7.97 5.77
N TYR A 94 -14.85 -6.76 6.33
CA TYR A 94 -14.42 -5.57 5.60
C TYR A 94 -12.89 -5.57 5.51
N ILE A 95 -12.36 -5.41 4.30
CA ILE A 95 -10.91 -5.43 4.08
C ILE A 95 -10.33 -4.14 4.66
N ALA A 96 -9.46 -4.28 5.65
CA ALA A 96 -8.72 -3.15 6.21
C ALA A 96 -7.68 -2.71 5.18
N ARG A 97 -7.58 -1.39 4.95
CA ARG A 97 -6.50 -0.82 4.15
C ARG A 97 -5.16 -1.11 4.82
N ASN A 98 -4.14 -1.37 4.00
CA ASN A 98 -2.78 -1.45 4.53
C ASN A 98 -2.39 -0.07 5.08
N PRO A 99 -1.74 0.00 6.27
CA PRO A 99 -1.34 1.28 6.82
C PRO A 99 -0.42 2.02 5.85
N VAL A 100 -0.67 3.32 5.66
CA VAL A 100 0.07 4.18 4.71
C VAL A 100 1.60 4.11 4.91
N TRP A 101 2.08 4.00 6.15
CA TRP A 101 3.53 3.88 6.44
C TRP A 101 4.15 2.56 5.95
N LEU A 102 3.37 1.49 5.81
CA LEU A 102 3.84 0.25 5.20
C LEU A 102 4.09 0.44 3.69
N VAL A 103 3.42 1.43 3.10
CA VAL A 103 3.55 1.79 1.69
C VAL A 103 4.77 2.69 1.43
N GLU A 104 5.41 3.26 2.45
CA GLU A 104 6.59 4.14 2.31
C GLU A 104 7.78 3.49 1.59
N ASN A 105 7.92 2.17 1.65
CA ASN A 105 9.01 1.45 0.97
C ASN A 105 8.59 0.79 -0.36
N LEU A 106 7.34 0.94 -0.78
CA LEU A 106 6.84 0.31 -2.01
C LEU A 106 7.28 1.09 -3.26
N GLY A 107 7.67 0.36 -4.30
CA GLY A 107 7.95 0.91 -5.62
C GLY A 107 6.68 1.39 -6.33
N LEU A 108 6.85 2.17 -7.40
CA LEU A 108 5.76 2.79 -8.17
C LEU A 108 4.70 1.77 -8.62
N ASP A 109 5.13 0.63 -9.18
CA ASP A 109 4.22 -0.42 -9.63
C ASP A 109 3.38 -0.99 -8.49
N ARG A 110 3.99 -1.16 -7.31
CA ARG A 110 3.27 -1.68 -6.16
C ARG A 110 2.24 -0.69 -5.61
N VAL A 111 2.52 0.62 -5.69
CA VAL A 111 1.54 1.65 -5.34
C VAL A 111 0.35 1.62 -6.31
N ARG A 112 0.60 1.45 -7.62
CA ARG A 112 -0.45 1.29 -8.64
C ARG A 112 -1.30 0.03 -8.41
N GLU A 113 -0.67 -1.10 -8.10
CA GLU A 113 -1.37 -2.34 -7.74
C GLU A 113 -2.25 -2.16 -6.51
N GLU A 114 -1.71 -1.55 -5.45
CA GLU A 114 -2.46 -1.34 -4.22
C GLU A 114 -3.68 -0.44 -4.46
N ALA A 115 -3.53 0.64 -5.23
CA ALA A 115 -4.65 1.48 -5.65
C ALA A 115 -5.71 0.69 -6.44
N ALA A 116 -5.31 -0.09 -7.45
CA ALA A 116 -6.25 -0.91 -8.21
C ALA A 116 -6.98 -1.95 -7.33
N ASP A 117 -6.29 -2.55 -6.36
CA ASP A 117 -6.89 -3.44 -5.37
C ASP A 117 -7.88 -2.68 -4.49
N MET A 118 -7.55 -1.44 -4.13
CA MET A 118 -8.40 -0.58 -3.32
C MET A 118 -9.76 -0.34 -3.99
N GLU A 119 -9.75 0.00 -5.28
CA GLU A 119 -10.95 0.27 -6.08
C GLU A 119 -11.84 -0.96 -6.23
N ARG A 120 -11.23 -2.13 -6.50
CA ARG A 120 -12.00 -3.37 -6.63
C ARG A 120 -12.72 -3.72 -5.33
N GLN A 121 -12.10 -3.44 -4.19
CA GLN A 121 -12.71 -3.65 -2.87
C GLN A 121 -13.82 -2.64 -2.59
N ALA A 122 -13.64 -1.37 -2.95
CA ALA A 122 -14.66 -0.33 -2.82
C ALA A 122 -15.90 -0.66 -3.67
N GLY A 123 -15.69 -1.04 -4.94
CA GLY A 123 -16.77 -1.47 -5.82
C GLY A 123 -17.53 -2.68 -5.27
N ALA A 124 -16.83 -3.69 -4.76
CA ALA A 124 -17.47 -4.85 -4.13
C ALA A 124 -18.29 -4.46 -2.89
N PHE A 125 -17.81 -3.53 -2.08
CA PHE A 125 -18.54 -2.97 -0.96
C PHE A 125 -19.83 -2.28 -1.43
N TYR A 126 -19.76 -1.39 -2.42
CA TYR A 126 -20.93 -0.65 -2.88
C TYR A 126 -21.98 -1.56 -3.52
N ILE A 127 -21.58 -2.60 -4.25
CA ILE A 127 -22.50 -3.64 -4.74
C ILE A 127 -23.23 -4.32 -3.57
N ALA A 128 -22.48 -4.72 -2.55
CA ALA A 128 -23.04 -5.38 -1.36
C ALA A 128 -23.94 -4.45 -0.53
N ALA A 129 -23.59 -3.17 -0.45
CA ALA A 129 -24.34 -2.13 0.25
C ALA A 129 -25.66 -1.82 -0.49
N ALA A 130 -25.60 -1.63 -1.82
CA ALA A 130 -26.78 -1.38 -2.66
C ALA A 130 -27.79 -2.54 -2.59
N ALA A 131 -27.31 -3.79 -2.53
CA ALA A 131 -28.16 -4.97 -2.39
C ALA A 131 -28.94 -5.01 -1.06
N ARG A 132 -28.45 -4.35 -0.01
CA ARG A 132 -29.08 -4.28 1.32
C ARG A 132 -29.94 -3.03 1.53
N ALA A 133 -29.73 -1.98 0.74
CA ALA A 133 -30.51 -0.74 0.84
C ALA A 133 -31.97 -0.97 0.42
N THR A 134 -32.91 -0.64 1.30
CA THR A 134 -34.36 -0.69 1.08
C THR A 134 -34.89 0.63 0.50
N ASP A 135 -34.28 1.76 0.88
CA ASP A 135 -34.60 3.06 0.32
C ASP A 135 -34.12 3.22 -1.12
N ALA A 136 -34.99 3.72 -1.99
CA ALA A 136 -34.75 3.79 -3.42
C ALA A 136 -33.62 4.76 -3.78
N ASP A 137 -33.57 5.94 -3.15
CA ASP A 137 -32.53 6.94 -3.40
C ASP A 137 -31.16 6.47 -2.94
N THR A 138 -31.11 5.80 -1.78
CA THR A 138 -29.89 5.22 -1.23
C THR A 138 -29.40 4.05 -2.07
N ARG A 139 -30.30 3.16 -2.50
CA ARG A 139 -29.96 2.07 -3.42
C ARG A 139 -29.42 2.60 -4.74
N LYS A 140 -30.03 3.65 -5.29
CA LYS A 140 -29.55 4.32 -6.50
C LYS A 140 -28.15 4.89 -6.28
N LEU A 141 -27.94 5.67 -5.21
CA LEU A 141 -26.65 6.29 -4.91
C LEU A 141 -25.53 5.25 -4.78
N LEU A 142 -25.75 4.20 -3.99
CA LEU A 142 -24.77 3.13 -3.80
C LEU A 142 -24.51 2.34 -5.09
N GLY A 143 -25.54 2.15 -5.93
CA GLY A 143 -25.37 1.54 -7.26
C GLY A 143 -24.59 2.42 -8.24
N ASP A 144 -24.83 3.73 -8.23
CA ASP A 144 -24.08 4.70 -9.02
C ASP A 144 -22.61 4.75 -8.58
N LEU A 145 -22.34 4.70 -7.27
CA LEU A 145 -20.98 4.61 -6.72
C LEU A 145 -20.31 3.29 -7.13
N ALA A 146 -20.98 2.14 -7.01
CA ALA A 146 -20.44 0.87 -7.52
C ALA A 146 -20.04 0.93 -8.99
N ALA A 147 -20.81 1.64 -9.82
CA ALA A 147 -20.49 1.83 -11.24
C ALA A 147 -19.32 2.81 -11.45
N ALA A 148 -19.20 3.84 -10.60
CA ALA A 148 -18.06 4.75 -10.58
C ALA A 148 -16.77 4.03 -10.19
N GLU A 149 -16.77 3.23 -9.11
CA GLU A 149 -15.63 2.41 -8.69
C GLU A 149 -15.17 1.43 -9.78
N ALA A 150 -16.11 0.79 -10.48
CA ALA A 150 -15.78 -0.06 -11.62
C ALA A 150 -15.19 0.72 -12.81
N GLY A 151 -15.40 2.03 -12.83
CA GLY A 151 -14.82 2.99 -13.78
C GLY A 151 -13.46 3.54 -13.36
N HIS A 152 -13.05 3.44 -12.10
CA HIS A 152 -11.83 4.06 -11.58
C HIS A 152 -10.55 3.60 -12.29
N GLU A 153 -10.47 2.35 -12.76
CA GLU A 153 -9.33 1.92 -13.59
C GLU A 153 -9.27 2.71 -14.92
N ARG A 154 -10.42 2.97 -15.54
CA ARG A 154 -10.49 3.75 -16.79
C ARG A 154 -10.20 5.22 -16.52
N GLU A 155 -10.66 5.76 -15.39
CA GLU A 155 -10.38 7.13 -14.96
C GLU A 155 -8.90 7.33 -14.66
N ALA A 156 -8.28 6.43 -13.88
CA ALA A 156 -6.85 6.44 -13.65
C ALA A 156 -6.04 6.36 -14.95
N ASN A 157 -6.49 5.55 -15.92
CA ASN A 157 -5.88 5.51 -17.25
C ASN A 157 -6.09 6.80 -18.05
N ALA A 158 -7.22 7.48 -17.92
CA ALA A 158 -7.49 8.76 -18.58
C ALA A 158 -6.64 9.88 -17.96
N LEU A 159 -6.57 9.95 -16.63
CA LEU A 159 -5.67 10.84 -15.89
C LEU A 159 -4.21 10.56 -16.22
N ALA A 160 -3.84 9.28 -16.37
CA ALA A 160 -2.53 8.91 -16.86
C ALA A 160 -2.32 9.37 -18.30
N ALA A 161 -3.28 9.23 -19.21
CA ALA A 161 -3.11 9.75 -20.57
C ALA A 161 -2.97 11.29 -20.60
N GLU A 162 -3.61 12.01 -19.67
CA GLU A 162 -3.51 13.45 -19.53
C GLU A 162 -2.18 13.91 -18.94
N HIS A 163 -1.73 13.27 -17.84
CA HIS A 163 -0.55 13.69 -17.08
C HIS A 163 0.73 12.93 -17.43
N LEU A 164 0.61 11.65 -17.80
CA LEU A 164 1.66 10.71 -18.19
C LEU A 164 1.63 10.46 -19.71
N THR A 165 2.14 11.40 -20.50
CA THR A 165 2.44 11.12 -21.92
C THR A 165 3.32 9.87 -22.05
N GLU A 166 3.29 9.17 -23.20
CA GLU A 166 4.08 7.93 -23.38
C GLU A 166 5.56 8.13 -23.05
N GLU A 167 6.15 9.26 -23.42
CA GLU A 167 7.54 9.62 -23.04
C GLU A 167 7.70 9.76 -21.52
N GLY A 168 6.78 10.45 -20.84
CA GLY A 168 6.85 10.63 -19.39
C GLY A 168 6.68 9.34 -18.61
N ARG A 169 5.81 8.44 -19.09
CA ARG A 169 5.66 7.10 -18.51
C ARG A 169 6.96 6.31 -18.64
N GLY A 170 7.59 6.33 -19.83
CA GLY A 170 8.90 5.70 -20.03
C GLY A 170 9.99 6.26 -19.12
N GLU A 171 10.03 7.58 -18.92
CA GLU A 171 10.97 8.24 -18.02
C GLU A 171 10.79 7.82 -16.55
N GLU A 172 9.54 7.83 -16.06
CA GLU A 172 9.21 7.45 -14.68
C GLU A 172 9.43 5.95 -14.44
N ASP A 173 9.05 5.09 -15.38
CA ASP A 173 9.26 3.64 -15.28
C ASP A 173 10.78 3.31 -15.31
N ALA A 174 11.57 4.00 -16.14
CA ALA A 174 13.02 3.85 -16.16
C ALA A 174 13.67 4.38 -14.86
N ALA A 175 13.15 5.48 -14.29
CA ALA A 175 13.60 5.99 -13.00
C ALA A 175 13.28 4.99 -11.87
N ALA A 176 12.09 4.40 -11.88
CA ALA A 176 11.69 3.36 -10.93
C ALA A 176 12.57 2.11 -11.04
N HIS A 177 12.86 1.67 -12.26
CA HIS A 177 13.77 0.55 -12.48
C HIS A 177 15.19 0.82 -11.97
N ARG A 178 15.74 2.00 -12.26
CA ARG A 178 17.06 2.41 -11.74
C ARG A 178 17.07 2.42 -10.21
N GLN A 179 16.05 3.01 -9.59
CA GLN A 179 15.94 3.06 -8.12
C GLN A 179 15.86 1.66 -7.51
N PHE A 180 15.09 0.76 -8.12
CA PHE A 180 15.01 -0.64 -7.68
C PHE A 180 16.37 -1.33 -7.75
N VAL A 181 17.09 -1.16 -8.85
CA VAL A 181 18.42 -1.73 -9.04
C VAL A 181 19.40 -1.19 -8.00
N LEU A 182 19.44 0.13 -7.78
CA LEU A 182 20.36 0.77 -6.83
C LEU A 182 20.04 0.44 -5.37
N THR A 183 18.76 0.28 -5.02
CA THR A 183 18.34 0.09 -3.63
C THR A 183 18.38 -1.38 -3.20
N TRP A 184 18.04 -2.32 -4.08
CA TRP A 184 17.84 -3.72 -3.71
C TRP A 184 18.83 -4.66 -4.41
N VAL A 185 19.00 -4.51 -5.72
CA VAL A 185 19.80 -5.46 -6.52
C VAL A 185 21.29 -5.25 -6.26
N GLN A 186 21.77 -4.00 -6.31
CA GLN A 186 23.17 -3.70 -6.13
C GLN A 186 23.69 -4.05 -4.73
N PRO A 187 23.03 -3.65 -3.62
CA PRO A 187 23.48 -4.06 -2.30
C PRO A 187 23.44 -5.58 -2.10
N GLY A 188 22.43 -6.26 -2.67
CA GLY A 188 22.34 -7.73 -2.63
C GLY A 188 23.47 -8.42 -3.40
N LEU A 189 23.78 -7.95 -4.62
CA LEU A 189 24.88 -8.47 -5.43
C LEU A 189 26.25 -8.17 -4.80
N ALA A 190 26.45 -6.96 -4.28
CA ALA A 190 27.66 -6.59 -3.55
C ALA A 190 27.86 -7.49 -2.32
N GLY A 191 26.82 -7.70 -1.52
CA GLY A 191 26.87 -8.61 -0.37
C GLY A 191 27.14 -10.08 -0.76
N LEU A 192 26.64 -10.55 -1.90
CA LEU A 192 26.96 -11.88 -2.42
C LEU A 192 28.43 -11.99 -2.82
N MET A 193 28.94 -10.99 -3.54
CA MET A 193 30.32 -10.94 -4.01
C MET A 193 31.30 -10.87 -2.84
N ASP A 194 31.04 -9.99 -1.87
CA ASP A 194 31.97 -9.72 -0.77
C ASP A 194 31.85 -10.73 0.39
N GLY A 195 30.63 -11.22 0.66
CA GLY A 195 30.34 -11.95 1.90
C GLY A 195 30.13 -13.46 1.79
N SER A 196 29.71 -13.99 0.65
CA SER A 196 29.32 -15.41 0.57
C SER A 196 30.04 -16.19 -0.53
N VAL A 197 30.24 -15.61 -1.71
CA VAL A 197 31.02 -16.29 -2.76
C VAL A 197 32.52 -16.19 -2.48
N SER A 198 33.01 -15.03 -2.04
CA SER A 198 34.46 -14.79 -1.87
C SER A 198 35.04 -15.40 -0.58
N THR A 199 34.27 -15.44 0.51
CA THR A 199 34.76 -15.92 1.82
C THR A 199 34.25 -17.31 2.21
N LEU A 200 32.97 -17.64 1.98
CA LEU A 200 32.44 -18.96 2.38
C LEU A 200 32.85 -20.08 1.42
N ALA A 201 32.92 -19.84 0.10
CA ALA A 201 33.25 -20.90 -0.85
C ALA A 201 34.65 -21.53 -0.59
N PRO A 202 35.73 -20.77 -0.34
CA PRO A 202 37.04 -21.34 0.01
C PRO A 202 37.04 -22.10 1.35
N ILE A 203 36.25 -21.65 2.33
CA ILE A 203 36.13 -22.30 3.64
C ILE A 203 35.47 -23.68 3.49
N PHE A 204 34.35 -23.76 2.75
CA PHE A 204 33.68 -25.03 2.48
C PHE A 204 34.51 -25.96 1.59
N ALA A 205 35.21 -25.43 0.58
CA ALA A 205 36.13 -26.20 -0.24
C ALA A 205 37.26 -26.81 0.59
N THR A 206 37.85 -26.04 1.52
CA THR A 206 38.90 -26.52 2.43
C THR A 206 38.35 -27.56 3.39
N ALA A 207 37.16 -27.33 3.96
CA ALA A 207 36.49 -28.29 4.85
C ALA A 207 36.23 -29.63 4.15
N PHE A 208 35.73 -29.60 2.92
CA PHE A 208 35.43 -30.81 2.16
C PHE A 208 36.70 -31.53 1.69
N ALA A 209 37.69 -30.79 1.19
CA ALA A 209 38.91 -31.36 0.65
C ALA A 209 39.85 -31.92 1.72
N THR A 210 39.95 -31.26 2.88
CA THR A 210 40.89 -31.64 3.94
C THR A 210 40.26 -32.45 5.06
N GLN A 211 38.92 -32.34 5.23
CA GLN A 211 38.17 -32.91 6.36
C GLN A 211 38.78 -32.58 7.74
N ASN A 212 39.57 -31.51 7.82
CA ASN A 212 40.29 -31.11 9.02
C ASN A 212 39.70 -29.79 9.57
N PRO A 213 39.09 -29.82 10.77
CA PRO A 213 38.45 -28.63 11.33
C PRO A 213 39.45 -27.53 11.69
N TRP A 214 40.69 -27.86 12.05
CA TRP A 214 41.72 -26.88 12.39
C TRP A 214 42.25 -26.16 11.15
N THR A 215 42.48 -26.89 10.06
CA THR A 215 42.88 -26.30 8.77
C THR A 215 41.78 -25.39 8.22
N THR A 216 40.53 -25.84 8.30
CA THR A 216 39.36 -25.04 7.91
C THR A 216 39.24 -23.76 8.73
N PHE A 217 39.44 -23.85 10.05
CA PHE A 217 39.42 -22.71 10.96
C PHE A 217 40.50 -21.67 10.61
N LEU A 218 41.74 -22.10 10.33
CA LEU A 218 42.82 -21.19 9.97
C LEU A 218 42.56 -20.46 8.65
N VAL A 219 41.99 -21.15 7.65
CA VAL A 219 41.60 -20.54 6.37
C VAL A 219 40.42 -19.57 6.56
N GLY A 220 39.43 -19.90 7.39
CA GLY A 220 38.34 -18.99 7.71
C GLY A 220 38.79 -17.75 8.48
N LEU A 221 39.73 -17.91 9.42
CA LEU A 221 40.30 -16.81 10.19
C LEU A 221 41.13 -15.88 9.30
N SER A 222 41.96 -16.42 8.41
CA SER A 222 42.76 -15.62 7.50
C SER A 222 41.89 -14.86 6.49
N ALA A 223 40.85 -15.50 5.94
CA ALA A 223 39.88 -14.85 5.07
C ALA A 223 39.13 -13.71 5.78
N SER A 224 38.72 -13.92 7.04
CA SER A 224 38.01 -12.91 7.84
C SER A 224 38.89 -11.69 8.16
N ILE A 225 40.16 -11.90 8.53
CA ILE A 225 41.12 -10.81 8.76
C ILE A 225 41.40 -10.06 7.47
N GLY A 226 41.60 -10.77 6.35
CA GLY A 226 41.82 -10.16 5.04
C GLY A 226 40.64 -9.30 4.60
N ALA A 227 39.42 -9.80 4.74
CA ALA A 227 38.20 -9.05 4.46
C ALA A 227 38.08 -7.80 5.35
N GLY A 228 38.35 -7.92 6.66
CA GLY A 228 38.30 -6.80 7.59
C GLY A 228 39.33 -5.70 7.30
N ILE A 229 40.55 -6.06 6.91
CA ILE A 229 41.58 -5.08 6.49
C ILE A 229 41.18 -4.41 5.18
N SER A 230 40.69 -5.18 4.20
CA SER A 230 40.26 -4.64 2.91
C SER A 230 39.11 -3.64 3.07
N MET A 231 38.10 -3.97 3.88
CA MET A 231 36.94 -3.11 4.12
C MET A 231 37.33 -1.84 4.89
N GLY A 232 38.23 -1.94 5.87
CA GLY A 232 38.75 -0.80 6.62
C GLY A 232 39.57 0.19 5.79
N PHE A 233 40.15 -0.24 4.66
CA PHE A 233 40.84 0.65 3.71
C PHE A 233 39.90 1.28 2.68
N THR A 234 38.78 0.65 2.34
CA THR A 234 37.80 1.19 1.39
C THR A 234 36.83 2.20 2.02
N GLU A 235 36.73 2.23 3.35
CA GLU A 235 35.83 3.11 4.11
C GLU A 235 36.56 4.28 4.83
N ALA A 236 37.88 4.41 4.67
CA ALA A 236 38.70 5.51 5.18
C ALA A 236 38.95 6.59 4.11
#